data_AF-A0A535X3K5-F1
#
_entry.id   AF-A0A535X3K5-F1
#
_cell.length_a   1.000
_cell.length_b   1.000
_cell.length_c   1.000
_cell.angle_alpha   90.00
_cell.angle_beta   90.00
_cell.angle_gamma   90.00
#
_symmetry.space_group_name_H-M   'P 1'
#
loop_
_entity.id
_entity.type
_entity.pdbx_description
1 polymer ?
#
loop_
_entity_poly.entity_id
_entity_poly.type
_entity_poly.pdbx_seq_one_letter_code
_entity_poly.pdbx_strand_id
1 'polypeptide(L)'
;MASPDARARTRLGYLLSKIASGAPAPASGSAAAAVVATAAALLQKVAIRSPKWSGAEAAHSRAEALRLRAEELIELDSLAYLAFVEAVRSGDGVEAARQKTIDVPTEIAGSAAEVLRLAHELETNGNPNLRADAAAAAILARAAAATAEMLVQVNESAGPRGARGRADDPGRASAQSRDNVPPSRARIARDGRPAQSAASRQASSRNRSASTGSRSTRPGPPRGGSR
;
A
#
# COMPACT_ATOMS: atom_id res chain seq x y z
N MET A 1 1.96 -35.87 -8.90
CA MET A 1 2.63 -34.56 -8.77
C MET A 1 1.58 -33.51 -8.42
N ALA A 2 1.83 -32.61 -7.46
CA ALA A 2 0.88 -31.54 -7.12
C ALA A 2 0.63 -30.60 -8.32
N SER A 3 -0.58 -30.07 -8.49
CA SER A 3 -0.90 -29.12 -9.57
C SER A 3 -0.10 -27.81 -9.44
N PRO A 4 0.09 -27.03 -10.52
CA PRO A 4 0.72 -25.71 -10.43
C PRO A 4 0.09 -24.80 -9.35
N ASP A 5 -1.24 -24.78 -9.28
CA ASP A 5 -1.99 -24.00 -8.28
C ASP A 5 -1.76 -24.48 -6.85
N ALA A 6 -1.72 -25.80 -6.65
CA ALA A 6 -1.40 -26.38 -5.34
C ALA A 6 0.02 -25.99 -4.91
N ARG A 7 0.99 -26.05 -5.83
CA ARG A 7 2.37 -25.61 -5.58
C ARG A 7 2.48 -24.11 -5.27
N ALA A 8 1.74 -23.26 -5.99
CA ALA A 8 1.72 -21.81 -5.75
C ALA A 8 1.14 -21.45 -4.39
N ARG A 9 0.02 -22.09 -3.99
CA ARG A 9 -0.56 -21.91 -2.64
C ARG A 9 0.40 -22.39 -1.55
N THR A 10 1.10 -23.51 -1.77
CA THR A 10 2.16 -23.98 -0.85
C THR A 10 3.26 -22.95 -0.70
N ARG A 11 3.70 -22.27 -1.78
CA ARG A 11 4.76 -21.25 -1.72
C ARG A 11 4.36 -20.01 -0.91
N LEU A 12 3.17 -19.46 -1.15
CA LEU A 12 2.69 -18.31 -0.37
C LEU A 12 2.49 -18.69 1.11
N GLY A 13 1.84 -19.83 1.36
CA GLY A 13 1.64 -20.33 2.72
C GLY A 13 2.95 -20.58 3.46
N TYR A 14 3.94 -21.15 2.78
CA TYR A 14 5.29 -21.34 3.30
C TYR A 14 5.94 -20.00 3.65
N LEU A 15 5.98 -19.03 2.74
CA LEU A 15 6.55 -17.71 3.01
C LEU A 15 5.92 -17.04 4.23
N LEU A 16 4.58 -17.01 4.29
CA LEU A 16 3.85 -16.42 5.42
C LEU A 16 4.15 -17.15 6.73
N SER A 17 4.20 -18.49 6.72
CA SER A 17 4.56 -19.27 7.92
C SER A 17 5.99 -18.98 8.39
N LYS A 18 6.91 -18.73 7.47
CA LYS A 18 8.31 -18.45 7.77
C LYS A 18 8.49 -17.05 8.31
N ILE A 19 7.79 -16.05 7.74
CA ILE A 19 7.74 -14.68 8.27
C ILE A 19 7.13 -14.66 9.68
N ALA A 20 6.10 -15.47 9.94
CA ALA A 20 5.46 -15.57 11.25
C ALA A 20 6.25 -16.41 12.27
N SER A 21 7.38 -17.01 11.88
CA SER A 21 8.18 -17.86 12.76
C SER A 21 9.13 -17.05 13.63
N GLY A 22 9.72 -17.67 14.65
CA GLY A 22 10.79 -17.06 15.46
C GLY A 22 12.16 -17.04 14.78
N ALA A 23 12.27 -17.45 13.51
CA ALA A 23 13.52 -17.43 12.78
C ALA A 23 13.92 -15.99 12.39
N PRO A 24 15.23 -15.68 12.31
CA PRO A 24 15.71 -14.33 11.99
C PRO A 24 15.34 -13.85 10.57
N ALA A 25 15.13 -14.78 9.63
CA ALA A 25 14.68 -14.50 8.27
C ALA A 25 13.83 -15.68 7.75
N PRO A 26 12.91 -15.46 6.78
CA PRO A 26 12.52 -14.20 6.14
C PRO A 26 11.85 -13.20 7.10
N ALA A 27 11.99 -11.91 6.81
CA ALA A 27 11.46 -10.82 7.63
C ALA A 27 10.80 -9.71 6.76
N SER A 28 10.87 -8.46 7.19
CA SER A 28 10.19 -7.32 6.54
C SER A 28 10.70 -7.02 5.12
N GLY A 29 11.98 -7.23 4.81
CA GLY A 29 12.50 -7.05 3.44
C GLY A 29 11.92 -8.07 2.47
N SER A 30 11.93 -9.34 2.86
CA SER A 30 11.32 -10.46 2.14
C SER A 30 9.81 -10.23 1.95
N ALA A 31 9.12 -9.68 2.95
CA ALA A 31 7.72 -9.29 2.84
C ALA A 31 7.51 -8.12 1.86
N ALA A 32 8.36 -7.09 1.88
CA ALA A 32 8.30 -5.97 0.95
C ALA A 32 8.50 -6.44 -0.51
N ALA A 33 9.48 -7.31 -0.76
CA ALA A 33 9.68 -7.94 -2.06
C ALA A 33 8.45 -8.74 -2.53
N ALA A 34 7.81 -9.50 -1.64
CA ALA A 34 6.58 -10.22 -1.95
C ALA A 34 5.40 -9.29 -2.30
N VAL A 35 5.33 -8.11 -1.68
CA VAL A 35 4.36 -7.06 -2.04
C VAL A 35 4.66 -6.50 -3.44
N VAL A 36 5.93 -6.27 -3.79
CA VAL A 36 6.32 -5.87 -5.16
C VAL A 36 5.92 -6.93 -6.18
N ALA A 37 6.21 -8.20 -5.92
CA ALA A 37 5.82 -9.31 -6.79
C ALA A 37 4.30 -9.38 -7.00
N THR A 38 3.53 -9.18 -5.93
CA THR A 38 2.06 -9.14 -5.96
C THR A 38 1.54 -7.96 -6.80
N ALA A 39 2.11 -6.77 -6.61
CA ALA A 39 1.75 -5.59 -7.39
C ALA A 39 2.08 -5.76 -8.88
N ALA A 40 3.25 -6.31 -9.21
CA ALA A 40 3.64 -6.62 -10.58
C ALA A 40 2.71 -7.67 -11.22
N ALA A 41 2.29 -8.69 -10.48
CA ALA A 41 1.32 -9.69 -10.95
C ALA A 41 -0.05 -9.06 -11.29
N LEU A 42 -0.52 -8.10 -10.49
CA LEU A 42 -1.74 -7.32 -10.81
C LEU A 42 -1.56 -6.57 -12.13
N LEU A 43 -0.41 -5.93 -12.36
CA LEU A 43 -0.14 -5.22 -13.61
C LEU A 43 -0.06 -6.16 -14.82
N GLN A 44 0.50 -7.37 -14.68
CA GLN A 44 0.42 -8.40 -15.72
C GLN A 44 -1.03 -8.70 -16.09
N LYS A 45 -1.92 -8.86 -15.08
CA LYS A 45 -3.35 -9.08 -15.31
C LYS A 45 -4.01 -7.89 -16.01
N VAL A 46 -3.67 -6.64 -15.65
CA VAL A 46 -4.20 -5.47 -16.34
C VAL A 46 -3.74 -5.45 -17.80
N ALA A 47 -2.44 -5.68 -18.04
CA ALA A 47 -1.85 -5.69 -19.37
C ALA A 47 -2.47 -6.76 -20.29
N ILE A 48 -2.53 -8.03 -19.85
CA ILE A 48 -3.13 -9.12 -20.65
C ILE A 48 -4.62 -8.90 -20.92
N ARG A 49 -5.32 -8.15 -20.06
CA ARG A 49 -6.73 -7.78 -20.24
C ARG A 49 -6.92 -6.47 -21.00
N SER A 50 -5.88 -5.93 -21.61
CA SER A 50 -5.88 -4.68 -22.38
C SER A 50 -5.60 -4.89 -23.88
N PRO A 51 -6.24 -5.84 -24.59
CA PRO A 51 -5.87 -6.22 -25.97
C PRO A 51 -6.06 -5.11 -27.01
N LYS A 52 -6.77 -4.02 -26.65
CA LYS A 52 -6.97 -2.85 -27.52
C LYS A 52 -5.81 -1.86 -27.49
N TRP A 53 -4.92 -1.97 -26.49
CA TRP A 53 -3.76 -1.10 -26.36
C TRP A 53 -2.54 -1.77 -26.99
N SER A 54 -1.88 -1.10 -27.93
CA SER A 54 -0.71 -1.62 -28.63
C SER A 54 0.49 -1.90 -27.71
N GLY A 55 0.60 -1.21 -26.57
CA GLY A 55 1.65 -1.42 -25.58
C GLY A 55 1.40 -2.59 -24.61
N ALA A 56 0.26 -3.29 -24.72
CA ALA A 56 -0.15 -4.31 -23.75
C ALA A 56 0.85 -5.46 -23.59
N GLU A 57 1.39 -5.99 -24.70
CA GLU A 57 2.38 -7.08 -24.65
C GLU A 57 3.68 -6.63 -23.98
N ALA A 58 4.21 -5.45 -24.34
CA ALA A 58 5.42 -4.90 -23.72
C ALA A 58 5.23 -4.64 -22.22
N ALA A 59 4.07 -4.09 -21.82
CA ALA A 59 3.71 -3.90 -20.43
C ALA A 59 3.58 -5.21 -19.67
N HIS A 60 3.00 -6.24 -20.30
CA HIS A 60 2.90 -7.58 -19.72
C HIS A 60 4.29 -8.17 -19.46
N SER A 61 5.19 -8.15 -20.45
CA SER A 61 6.57 -8.65 -20.30
C SER A 61 7.35 -7.87 -19.24
N ARG A 62 7.19 -6.54 -19.17
CA ARG A 62 7.84 -5.72 -18.13
C ARG A 62 7.31 -6.07 -16.74
N ALA A 63 5.99 -6.22 -16.58
CA ALA A 63 5.39 -6.63 -15.33
C ALA A 63 5.82 -8.06 -14.92
N GLU A 64 5.98 -8.97 -15.88
CA GLU A 64 6.52 -10.30 -15.64
C GLU A 64 7.96 -10.26 -15.12
N ALA A 65 8.83 -9.50 -15.79
CA ALA A 65 10.22 -9.34 -15.38
C ALA A 65 10.33 -8.77 -13.96
N LEU A 66 9.51 -7.76 -13.63
CA LEU A 66 9.45 -7.18 -12.28
C LEU A 66 8.96 -8.19 -11.24
N ARG A 67 7.95 -9.00 -11.58
CA ARG A 67 7.45 -10.05 -10.68
C ARG A 67 8.53 -11.10 -10.41
N LEU A 68 9.18 -11.61 -11.45
CA LEU A 68 10.21 -12.64 -11.31
C LEU A 68 11.42 -12.12 -10.55
N ARG A 69 11.85 -10.87 -10.79
CA ARG A 69 12.93 -10.25 -10.01
C ARG A 69 12.54 -10.07 -8.55
N ALA A 70 11.32 -9.61 -8.28
CA ALA A 70 10.83 -9.47 -6.91
C ALA A 70 10.73 -10.83 -6.19
N GLU A 71 10.34 -11.90 -6.88
CA GLU A 71 10.36 -13.26 -6.33
C GLU A 71 11.79 -13.70 -5.93
N GLU A 72 12.80 -13.36 -6.72
CA GLU A 72 14.21 -13.62 -6.38
C GLU A 72 14.67 -12.78 -5.18
N LEU A 73 14.25 -11.51 -5.11
CA LEU A 73 14.59 -10.59 -4.01
C LEU A 73 14.04 -11.06 -2.65
N ILE A 74 12.96 -11.84 -2.61
CA ILE A 74 12.46 -12.47 -1.38
C ILE A 74 13.54 -13.36 -0.75
N GLU A 75 14.17 -14.21 -1.58
CA GLU A 75 15.21 -15.12 -1.13
C GLU A 75 16.53 -14.39 -0.86
N LEU A 76 16.90 -13.44 -1.73
CA LEU A 76 18.14 -12.68 -1.57
C LEU A 76 18.15 -11.85 -0.29
N ASP A 77 17.01 -11.27 0.13
CA ASP A 77 16.89 -10.54 1.39
C ASP A 77 17.16 -11.45 2.59
N SER A 78 16.54 -12.64 2.58
CA SER A 78 16.75 -13.64 3.62
C SER A 78 18.21 -14.09 3.69
N LEU A 79 18.82 -14.37 2.55
CA LEU A 79 20.22 -14.80 2.46
C LEU A 79 21.18 -13.69 2.91
N ALA A 80 20.96 -12.45 2.49
CA ALA A 80 21.77 -11.30 2.90
C ALA A 80 21.75 -11.12 4.42
N TYR A 81 20.57 -11.20 5.05
CA TYR A 81 20.46 -11.06 6.49
C TYR A 81 21.12 -12.21 7.26
N LEU A 82 20.91 -13.47 6.84
CA LEU A 82 21.53 -14.63 7.47
C LEU A 82 23.06 -14.61 7.35
N ALA A 83 23.58 -14.22 6.17
CA ALA A 83 25.01 -14.06 5.96
C ALA A 83 25.60 -12.95 6.85
N PHE A 84 24.87 -11.84 7.04
CA PHE A 84 25.26 -10.77 7.94
C PHE A 84 25.28 -11.22 9.41
N VAL A 85 24.27 -11.94 9.88
CA VAL A 85 24.25 -12.51 11.25
C VAL A 85 25.46 -13.42 11.47
N GLU A 86 25.77 -14.28 10.50
CA GLU A 86 26.92 -15.18 10.58
C GLU A 86 28.25 -14.43 10.56
N ALA A 87 28.41 -13.45 9.67
CA ALA A 87 29.61 -12.61 9.60
C ALA A 87 29.85 -11.85 10.92
N VAL A 88 28.79 -11.33 11.54
CA VAL A 88 28.86 -10.66 12.83
C VAL A 88 29.30 -11.62 13.95
N ARG A 89 28.80 -12.87 13.92
CA ARG A 89 29.15 -13.92 14.89
C ARG A 89 30.60 -14.39 14.73
N SER A 90 31.08 -14.57 13.50
CA SER A 90 32.45 -14.99 13.21
C SER A 90 33.45 -13.84 13.36
N GLY A 91 32.99 -12.59 13.19
CA GLY A 91 33.83 -11.39 13.13
C GLY A 91 34.53 -11.20 11.78
N ASP A 92 34.24 -12.04 10.79
CA ASP A 92 34.86 -12.02 9.46
C ASP A 92 33.85 -11.59 8.38
N GLY A 93 34.30 -10.80 7.41
CA GLY A 93 33.47 -10.36 6.28
C GLY A 93 32.27 -9.46 6.64
N VAL A 94 32.22 -8.91 7.86
CA VAL A 94 31.06 -8.13 8.38
C VAL A 94 30.65 -7.00 7.44
N GLU A 95 31.59 -6.21 6.94
CA GLU A 95 31.24 -5.04 6.13
C GLU A 95 30.67 -5.44 4.76
N ALA A 96 31.22 -6.50 4.13
CA ALA A 96 30.70 -7.01 2.87
C ALA A 96 29.28 -7.60 3.03
N ALA A 97 29.05 -8.35 4.12
CA ALA A 97 27.73 -8.90 4.42
C ALA A 97 26.73 -7.78 4.77
N ARG A 98 27.18 -6.75 5.49
CA ARG A 98 26.39 -5.55 5.79
C ARG A 98 26.01 -4.79 4.51
N GLN A 99 26.93 -4.65 3.57
CA GLN A 99 26.62 -4.00 2.30
C GLN A 99 25.49 -4.72 1.56
N LYS A 100 25.42 -6.06 1.64
CA LYS A 100 24.31 -6.82 1.04
C LYS A 100 22.95 -6.56 1.70
N THR A 101 22.92 -6.27 3.00
CA THR A 101 21.67 -5.87 3.67
C THR A 101 21.22 -4.45 3.29
N ILE A 102 22.07 -3.67 2.61
CA ILE A 102 21.73 -2.36 2.04
C ILE A 102 21.37 -2.50 0.55
N ASP A 103 22.17 -3.24 -0.21
CA ASP A 103 22.00 -3.45 -1.65
C ASP A 103 20.62 -4.06 -1.97
N VAL A 104 20.23 -5.12 -1.24
CA VAL A 104 18.99 -5.85 -1.55
C VAL A 104 17.73 -5.00 -1.31
N PRO A 105 17.55 -4.32 -0.15
CA PRO A 105 16.45 -3.37 0.01
C PRO A 105 16.47 -2.21 -0.98
N THR A 106 17.65 -1.71 -1.36
CA THR A 106 17.76 -0.67 -2.40
C THR A 106 17.16 -1.17 -3.72
N GLU A 107 17.42 -2.42 -4.09
CA GLU A 107 16.87 -3.02 -5.30
C GLU A 107 15.36 -3.32 -5.21
N ILE A 108 14.86 -3.68 -4.02
CA ILE A 108 13.41 -3.79 -3.77
C ILE A 108 12.74 -2.44 -3.98
N ALA A 109 13.30 -1.34 -3.46
CA ALA A 109 12.79 0.00 -3.65
C ALA A 109 12.79 0.41 -5.14
N GLY A 110 13.89 0.11 -5.86
CA GLY A 110 13.97 0.32 -7.31
C GLY A 110 12.91 -0.44 -8.09
N SER A 111 12.72 -1.72 -7.79
CA SER A 111 11.69 -2.56 -8.42
C SER A 111 10.27 -2.05 -8.12
N ALA A 112 10.02 -1.58 -6.89
CA ALA A 112 8.76 -0.97 -6.52
C ALA A 112 8.51 0.35 -7.28
N ALA A 113 9.52 1.19 -7.48
CA ALA A 113 9.41 2.39 -8.29
C ALA A 113 9.06 2.05 -9.76
N GLU A 114 9.66 1.00 -10.33
CA GLU A 114 9.30 0.53 -11.68
C GLU A 114 7.86 0.07 -11.79
N VAL A 115 7.37 -0.68 -10.80
CA VAL A 115 5.96 -1.09 -10.72
C VAL A 115 5.06 0.14 -10.66
N LEU A 116 5.42 1.16 -9.87
CA LEU A 116 4.64 2.40 -9.78
C LEU A 116 4.57 3.13 -11.14
N ARG A 117 5.69 3.22 -11.87
CA ARG A 117 5.72 3.82 -13.22
C ARG A 117 4.82 3.06 -14.19
N LEU A 118 4.91 1.73 -14.18
CA LEU A 118 4.10 0.87 -15.05
C LEU A 118 2.61 0.91 -14.68
N ALA A 119 2.28 1.03 -13.39
CA ALA A 119 0.90 1.17 -12.93
C ALA A 119 0.24 2.42 -13.52
N HIS A 120 0.94 3.56 -13.52
CA HIS A 120 0.43 4.81 -14.09
C HIS A 120 0.19 4.72 -15.60
N GLU A 121 1.09 4.05 -16.32
CA GLU A 121 0.94 3.76 -17.75
C GLU A 121 -0.31 2.92 -18.03
N LEU A 122 -0.54 1.87 -17.21
CA LEU A 122 -1.69 0.97 -17.34
C LEU A 122 -3.01 1.60 -16.88
N GLU A 123 -3.01 2.52 -15.92
CA GLU A 123 -4.21 3.31 -15.55
C GLU A 123 -4.68 4.17 -16.72
N THR A 124 -3.71 4.73 -17.47
CA THR A 124 -3.96 5.66 -18.57
C THR A 124 -4.40 4.92 -19.83
N ASN A 125 -3.65 3.89 -20.23
CA ASN A 125 -3.79 3.24 -21.52
C ASN A 125 -4.49 1.87 -21.47
N GLY A 126 -4.46 1.20 -20.32
CA GLY A 126 -5.00 -0.13 -20.15
C GLY A 126 -6.52 -0.17 -20.15
N ASN A 127 -7.06 -1.36 -19.87
CA ASN A 127 -8.49 -1.60 -19.79
C ASN A 127 -9.13 -0.71 -18.72
N PRO A 128 -10.07 0.20 -19.08
CA PRO A 128 -10.69 1.11 -18.12
C PRO A 128 -11.40 0.40 -16.96
N ASN A 129 -11.89 -0.83 -17.18
CA ASN A 129 -12.54 -1.64 -16.15
C ASN A 129 -11.58 -2.18 -15.09
N LEU A 130 -10.26 -2.10 -15.32
CA LEU A 130 -9.21 -2.57 -14.42
C LEU A 130 -8.35 -1.43 -13.87
N ARG A 131 -8.79 -0.16 -14.01
CA ARG A 131 -8.12 0.99 -13.39
C ARG A 131 -7.93 0.82 -11.88
N ALA A 132 -8.90 0.21 -11.19
CA ALA A 132 -8.79 -0.07 -9.77
C ALA A 132 -7.67 -1.08 -9.45
N ASP A 133 -7.46 -2.11 -10.30
CA ASP A 133 -6.36 -3.07 -10.14
C ASP A 133 -5.00 -2.40 -10.34
N ALA A 134 -4.87 -1.50 -11.33
CA ALA A 134 -3.66 -0.72 -11.56
C ALA A 134 -3.37 0.26 -10.40
N ALA A 135 -4.39 0.95 -9.89
CA ALA A 135 -4.27 1.84 -8.73
C ALA A 135 -3.90 1.08 -7.45
N ALA A 136 -4.48 -0.11 -7.24
CA ALA A 136 -4.12 -0.97 -6.13
C ALA A 136 -2.64 -1.39 -6.20
N ALA A 137 -2.15 -1.79 -7.39
CA ALA A 137 -0.75 -2.09 -7.60
C ALA A 137 0.16 -0.90 -7.27
N ALA A 138 -0.21 0.32 -7.68
CA ALA A 138 0.52 1.54 -7.36
C ALA A 138 0.60 1.81 -5.84
N ILE A 139 -0.49 1.57 -5.10
CA ILE A 139 -0.52 1.72 -3.63
C ILE A 139 0.42 0.71 -2.96
N LEU A 140 0.33 -0.57 -3.37
CA LEU A 140 1.17 -1.63 -2.85
C LEU A 140 2.66 -1.35 -3.11
N ALA A 141 2.98 -0.92 -4.34
CA ALA A 141 4.34 -0.55 -4.72
C ALA A 141 4.89 0.60 -3.86
N ARG A 142 4.10 1.65 -3.60
CA ARG A 142 4.52 2.74 -2.70
C ARG A 142 4.79 2.26 -1.28
N ALA A 143 3.94 1.37 -0.75
CA ALA A 143 4.14 0.82 0.59
C ALA A 143 5.41 -0.04 0.66
N ALA A 144 5.68 -0.85 -0.38
CA ALA A 144 6.89 -1.65 -0.48
C ALA A 144 8.15 -0.77 -0.60
N ALA A 145 8.11 0.28 -1.44
CA ALA A 145 9.20 1.24 -1.59
C ALA A 145 9.55 1.92 -0.26
N ALA A 146 8.54 2.48 0.43
CA ALA A 146 8.74 3.12 1.73
C ALA A 146 9.30 2.14 2.78
N THR A 147 8.84 0.88 2.76
CA THR A 147 9.37 -0.17 3.65
C THR A 147 10.84 -0.44 3.34
N ALA A 148 11.18 -0.60 2.07
CA ALA A 148 12.53 -0.92 1.63
C ALA A 148 13.52 0.24 1.88
N GLU A 149 13.10 1.49 1.64
CA GLU A 149 13.89 2.69 1.97
C GLU A 149 14.16 2.81 3.47
N MET A 150 13.16 2.51 4.31
CA MET A 150 13.35 2.44 5.76
C MET A 150 14.40 1.38 6.14
N LEU A 151 14.40 0.21 5.49
CA LEU A 151 15.39 -0.83 5.73
C LEU A 151 16.81 -0.42 5.30
N VAL A 152 16.94 0.27 4.16
CA VAL A 152 18.22 0.88 3.73
C VAL A 152 18.76 1.78 4.83
N GLN A 153 17.94 2.74 5.30
CA GLN A 153 18.35 3.69 6.35
C GLN A 153 18.73 2.97 7.64
N VAL A 154 17.94 1.96 8.06
CA VAL A 154 18.18 1.16 9.26
C VAL A 154 19.48 0.38 9.20
N ASN A 155 19.90 -0.06 8.01
CA ASN A 155 21.14 -0.80 7.81
C ASN A 155 22.34 0.14 7.64
N GLU A 156 22.18 1.28 6.95
CA GLU A 156 23.20 2.34 6.84
C GLU A 156 23.57 2.97 8.18
N SER A 157 22.59 3.17 9.07
CA SER A 157 22.81 3.76 10.40
C SER A 157 23.32 2.76 11.45
N ALA A 158 23.29 1.46 11.15
CA ALA A 158 23.85 0.43 12.02
C ALA A 158 25.39 0.42 11.96
N GLY A 159 26.06 1.08 12.90
CA GLY A 159 27.51 0.92 13.10
C GLY A 159 27.88 -0.48 13.65
N PRO A 160 29.17 -0.85 13.73
CA PRO A 160 29.63 -2.20 14.09
C PRO A 160 29.12 -2.72 15.46
N ARG A 161 28.87 -1.81 16.41
CA ARG A 161 28.28 -2.15 17.73
C ARG A 161 26.76 -2.36 17.69
N GLY A 162 26.05 -1.66 16.81
CA GLY A 162 24.61 -1.86 16.59
C GLY A 162 24.32 -3.16 15.83
N ALA A 163 25.24 -3.56 14.93
CA ALA A 163 25.21 -4.82 14.21
C ALA A 163 25.21 -6.05 15.13
N ARG A 164 26.14 -6.11 16.10
CA ARG A 164 26.20 -7.19 17.11
C ARG A 164 24.92 -7.31 17.92
N GLY A 165 24.38 -6.19 18.42
CA GLY A 165 23.14 -6.20 19.19
C GLY A 165 21.92 -6.73 18.43
N ARG A 166 21.86 -6.58 17.09
CA ARG A 166 20.79 -7.14 16.25
C ARG A 166 21.01 -8.60 15.88
N ALA A 167 22.26 -9.02 15.73
CA ALA A 167 22.61 -10.42 15.50
C ALA A 167 22.36 -11.27 16.76
N ASP A 168 22.70 -10.72 17.93
CA ASP A 168 22.54 -11.40 19.23
C ASP A 168 21.10 -11.30 19.78
N ASP A 169 20.36 -10.21 19.46
CA ASP A 169 18.98 -9.97 19.87
C ASP A 169 18.16 -9.27 18.75
N PRO A 170 17.61 -10.04 17.79
CA PRO A 170 16.85 -9.51 16.66
C PRO A 170 15.61 -8.67 17.07
N GLY A 171 15.07 -8.86 18.28
CA GLY A 171 13.91 -8.13 18.78
C GLY A 171 14.20 -6.67 19.15
N ARG A 172 15.46 -6.30 19.37
CA ARG A 172 15.88 -5.01 19.92
C ARG A 172 15.90 -3.85 18.92
N ALA A 173 15.95 -4.14 17.61
CA ALA A 173 15.97 -3.12 16.55
C ALA A 173 14.67 -2.28 16.52
N SER A 174 13.54 -2.88 16.91
CA SER A 174 12.22 -2.23 16.94
C SER A 174 12.12 -1.03 17.88
N ALA A 175 12.99 -0.93 18.88
CA ALA A 175 13.00 0.18 19.83
C ALA A 175 13.65 1.46 19.26
N GLN A 176 14.56 1.34 18.29
CA GLN A 176 15.30 2.47 17.71
C GLN A 176 14.53 3.18 16.59
N SER A 177 13.58 2.50 15.94
CA SER A 177 12.76 3.09 14.86
C SER A 177 11.63 4.01 15.34
N ARG A 178 11.44 4.15 16.67
CA ARG A 178 10.38 5.01 17.24
C ARG A 178 10.59 6.50 16.97
N ASP A 179 11.82 6.91 16.66
CA ASP A 179 12.17 8.32 16.46
C ASP A 179 12.04 8.80 15.01
N ASN A 180 11.76 7.89 14.05
CA ASN A 180 11.53 8.21 12.64
C ASN A 180 10.16 7.69 12.16
N VAL A 181 9.08 8.29 12.65
CA VAL A 181 7.75 8.06 12.09
C VAL A 181 7.11 9.39 11.69
N PRO A 182 6.45 9.42 10.53
CA PRO A 182 5.10 9.96 10.56
C PRO A 182 4.11 8.91 10.06
N PRO A 183 3.17 8.42 10.89
CA PRO A 183 2.02 7.71 10.38
C PRO A 183 0.82 8.67 10.31
N SER A 184 0.18 8.63 9.14
CA SER A 184 -1.26 8.82 8.93
C SER A 184 -1.81 10.25 8.87
N ARG A 185 -1.96 10.76 7.63
CA ARG A 185 -3.19 11.47 7.26
C ARG A 185 -3.86 10.82 6.04
N ALA A 186 -4.50 9.69 6.27
CA ALA A 186 -5.73 9.40 5.55
C ALA A 186 -6.88 10.06 6.32
N ARG A 187 -7.28 11.27 5.89
CA ARG A 187 -8.67 11.74 6.07
C ARG A 187 -9.33 11.71 4.70
N ILE A 188 -9.65 10.52 4.23
CA ILE A 188 -10.72 10.36 3.24
C ILE A 188 -11.95 9.96 4.04
N ALA A 189 -12.59 10.96 4.63
CA ALA A 189 -13.94 10.87 5.14
C ALA A 189 -14.65 12.18 4.77
N ARG A 190 -15.76 11.99 4.08
CA ARG A 190 -16.74 12.98 3.64
C ARG A 190 -17.10 13.95 4.77
N ASP A 191 -17.07 15.25 4.48
CA ASP A 191 -17.95 16.21 5.16
C ASP A 191 -18.86 16.84 4.10
N GLY A 192 -20.07 16.25 4.01
CA GLY A 192 -21.23 16.98 3.54
C GLY A 192 -21.52 18.11 4.50
N ARG A 193 -21.94 19.25 3.95
CA ARG A 193 -22.42 20.41 4.70
C ARG A 193 -23.53 20.01 5.69
N PRO A 194 -23.61 20.71 6.83
CA PRO A 194 -24.90 21.23 7.23
C PRO A 194 -24.88 22.74 7.48
N ALA A 195 -26.05 23.33 7.24
CA ALA A 195 -26.38 24.73 7.30
C ALA A 195 -26.09 25.36 8.68
N GLN A 196 -25.54 26.57 8.68
CA GLN A 196 -25.61 27.46 9.83
C GLN A 196 -26.78 28.42 9.66
N SER A 197 -27.63 28.41 10.68
CA SER A 197 -28.72 29.34 10.88
C SER A 197 -28.16 30.73 11.16
N ALA A 198 -28.66 31.74 10.46
CA ALA A 198 -28.53 33.14 10.89
C ALA A 198 -29.91 33.60 11.38
N ALA A 199 -30.12 33.46 12.69
CA ALA A 199 -31.11 34.25 13.38
C ALA A 199 -30.52 35.66 13.57
N SER A 200 -31.10 36.66 12.90
CA SER A 200 -30.98 38.05 13.31
C SER A 200 -32.37 38.70 13.20
N ARG A 201 -33.06 38.74 14.33
CA ARG A 201 -34.19 39.64 14.57
C ARG A 201 -33.62 41.02 14.95
N GLN A 202 -33.82 42.02 14.12
CA GLN A 202 -34.00 43.43 14.49
C GLN A 202 -35.04 43.99 13.49
N ALA A 203 -36.30 44.10 13.90
CA ALA A 203 -36.91 45.26 14.56
C ALA A 203 -37.17 46.45 13.62
N SER A 204 -38.48 46.73 13.45
CA SER A 204 -39.07 48.05 13.25
C SER A 204 -38.80 48.79 11.92
N SER A 205 -39.75 48.71 11.00
CA SER A 205 -40.36 49.94 10.49
C SER A 205 -41.86 49.75 10.24
N ARG A 206 -42.61 50.73 10.72
CA ARG A 206 -44.05 50.87 10.63
C ARG A 206 -44.43 51.18 9.18
N ASN A 207 -45.48 50.54 8.65
CA ASN A 207 -46.43 51.28 7.86
C ASN A 207 -47.82 50.63 7.89
N ARG A 208 -48.80 51.42 8.35
CA ARG A 208 -50.24 51.16 8.28
C ARG A 208 -50.76 51.71 6.95
N SER A 209 -51.67 50.99 6.30
CA SER A 209 -52.79 51.45 5.46
C SER A 209 -53.45 50.17 4.89
N ALA A 210 -54.53 49.63 5.45
CA ALA A 210 -55.94 50.02 5.37
C ALA A 210 -56.66 49.59 4.06
N SER A 211 -57.71 48.77 4.25
CA SER A 211 -58.87 48.51 3.39
C SER A 211 -58.60 47.63 2.15
N THR A 212 -59.43 46.67 1.71
CA THR A 212 -60.90 46.46 1.75
C THR A 212 -61.24 45.00 1.41
N GLY A 213 -62.31 44.45 2.02
CA GLY A 213 -63.30 43.48 1.48
C GLY A 213 -62.83 42.13 0.90
N SER A 214 -63.56 41.01 0.93
CA SER A 214 -64.90 40.65 1.40
C SER A 214 -65.00 39.12 1.45
N ARG A 215 -65.83 38.65 2.38
CA ARG A 215 -66.47 37.31 2.54
C ARG A 215 -66.51 36.38 1.31
N SER A 216 -66.35 35.06 1.54
CA SER A 216 -67.48 34.09 1.41
C SER A 216 -67.17 32.67 1.92
N THR A 217 -67.95 32.24 2.93
CA THR A 217 -68.62 30.93 3.17
C THR A 217 -67.93 29.55 2.93
N ARG A 218 -67.49 28.89 4.04
CA ARG A 218 -68.09 27.70 4.75
C ARG A 218 -68.54 26.42 3.95
N PRO A 219 -68.77 25.25 4.59
CA PRO A 219 -67.84 24.13 4.87
C PRO A 219 -68.35 22.72 4.39
N GLY A 220 -67.55 21.63 4.53
CA GLY A 220 -68.09 20.25 4.50
C GLY A 220 -67.10 19.08 4.28
N PRO A 221 -67.01 18.06 5.18
CA PRO A 221 -66.08 16.89 5.14
C PRO A 221 -66.85 15.54 4.90
N PRO A 222 -66.39 14.32 5.31
CA PRO A 222 -65.10 13.57 5.21
C PRO A 222 -65.27 12.09 4.70
N ARG A 223 -64.19 11.27 4.81
CA ARG A 223 -64.11 9.77 4.85
C ARG A 223 -64.20 9.06 3.49
N GLY A 224 -63.52 7.96 3.19
CA GLY A 224 -62.65 7.02 3.91
C GLY A 224 -62.50 5.76 3.04
N GLY A 225 -61.73 4.76 3.49
CA GLY A 225 -61.92 3.37 3.03
C GLY A 225 -60.73 2.70 2.34
N SER A 226 -60.10 1.80 3.08
CA SER A 226 -59.12 0.81 2.66
C SER A 226 -59.60 -0.13 1.55
N ARG A 227 -58.66 -0.63 0.74
CA ARG A 227 -58.42 -2.06 0.46
C ARG A 227 -57.04 -2.24 -0.13
#